data_AF-A0A2X2M408-F1
#
_entry.id   AF-A0A2X2M408-F1
#
_cell.length_a   1.000
_cell.length_b   1.000
_cell.length_c   1.000
_cell.angle_alpha   90.00
_cell.angle_beta   90.00
_cell.angle_gamma   90.00
#
_symmetry.space_group_name_H-M   'P 1'
#
loop_
_entity.id
_entity.type
_entity.pdbx_description
1 polymer ?
#
loop_
_entity_poly.entity_id
_entity_poly.type
_entity_poly.pdbx_seq_one_letter_code
_entity_poly.pdbx_strand_id
1 'polypeptide(L)'
;MSQTEEKKGIGRRVQAFGSFLSSMIMPNIGAFIAWGFIAAIFIDNGWFPNKDLATLAGPMITYLIPLLIAFSGGRLIYDLRGGIIAATATMGVIVALPDTPMLLGAMIMGPLVGWLMKKTDQLIQPRTPQGFEMLFNNFSAGILGFNHDNCRI
;
A
#
# COMPACT_ATOMS: atom_id res chain seq x y z
N MET A 1 -24.67 -10.02 41.27
CA MET A 1 -24.87 -9.93 39.81
C MET A 1 -24.66 -8.48 39.41
N SER A 2 -23.46 -8.08 38.94
CA SER A 2 -23.18 -6.64 38.73
C SER A 2 -22.20 -6.28 37.60
N GLN A 3 -21.79 -7.20 36.71
CA GLN A 3 -20.84 -6.82 35.64
C GLN A 3 -21.05 -7.62 34.35
N THR A 4 -22.09 -7.28 33.57
CA THR A 4 -22.21 -7.83 32.19
C THR A 4 -22.71 -6.81 31.14
N GLU A 5 -23.19 -5.62 31.51
CA GLU A 5 -23.81 -4.70 30.53
C GLU A 5 -22.86 -3.65 29.93
N GLU A 6 -21.76 -3.26 30.59
CA GLU A 6 -20.91 -2.14 30.11
C GLU A 6 -19.87 -2.52 29.04
N LYS A 7 -19.48 -3.81 28.94
CA LYS A 7 -18.48 -4.28 27.96
C LYS A 7 -19.00 -4.45 26.52
N LYS A 8 -20.31 -4.36 26.28
CA LYS A 8 -20.94 -4.58 24.95
C LYS A 8 -20.60 -3.49 23.91
N GLY A 9 -20.26 -2.27 24.35
CA GLY A 9 -19.99 -1.14 23.46
C GLY A 9 -18.55 -1.08 22.95
N ILE A 10 -17.58 -1.03 23.87
CA ILE A 10 -16.16 -0.85 23.56
C ILE A 10 -15.56 -2.12 22.94
N GLY A 11 -15.88 -3.30 23.48
CA GLY A 11 -15.37 -4.58 22.96
C GLY A 11 -15.77 -4.81 21.49
N ARG A 12 -17.00 -4.45 21.13
CA ARG A 12 -17.50 -4.54 19.75
C ARG A 12 -16.77 -3.61 18.78
N ARG A 13 -16.38 -2.40 19.22
CA ARG A 13 -15.59 -1.46 18.38
C ARG A 13 -14.17 -1.96 18.17
N VAL A 14 -13.53 -2.49 19.21
CA VAL A 14 -12.20 -3.10 19.11
C VAL A 14 -12.23 -4.32 18.19
N GLN A 15 -13.27 -5.15 18.31
CA GLN A 15 -13.45 -6.31 17.43
C GLN A 15 -13.69 -5.90 15.97
N ALA A 16 -14.48 -4.86 15.72
CA ALA A 16 -14.69 -4.31 14.39
C ALA A 16 -13.39 -3.74 13.79
N PHE A 17 -12.59 -3.03 14.59
CA PHE A 17 -11.30 -2.51 14.15
C PHE A 17 -10.31 -3.64 13.84
N GLY A 18 -10.24 -4.66 14.69
CA GLY A 18 -9.42 -5.86 14.43
C GLY A 18 -9.87 -6.60 13.17
N SER A 19 -11.18 -6.76 12.96
CA SER A 19 -11.72 -7.37 11.75
C SER A 19 -11.39 -6.56 10.48
N PHE A 20 -11.37 -5.23 10.58
CA PHE A 20 -10.96 -4.34 9.49
C PHE A 20 -9.46 -4.42 9.19
N LEU A 21 -8.62 -4.46 10.22
CA LEU A 21 -7.18 -4.69 10.03
C LEU A 21 -6.90 -6.04 9.37
N SER A 22 -7.60 -7.09 9.79
CA SER A 22 -7.48 -8.42 9.18
C SER A 22 -7.92 -8.46 7.72
N SER A 23 -8.95 -7.69 7.34
CA SER A 23 -9.41 -7.62 5.94
C SER A 23 -8.42 -6.91 5.01
N MET A 24 -7.46 -6.15 5.56
CA MET A 24 -6.36 -5.58 4.79
C MET A 24 -5.24 -6.58 4.51
N ILE A 25 -5.00 -7.53 5.42
CA ILE A 25 -3.91 -8.51 5.28
C ILE A 25 -4.35 -9.69 4.42
N MET A 26 -5.60 -10.14 4.57
CA MET A 26 -6.08 -11.37 3.93
C MET A 26 -5.92 -11.42 2.40
N PRO A 27 -6.21 -10.35 1.62
CA PRO A 27 -5.97 -10.34 0.18
C PRO A 27 -4.48 -10.46 -0.20
N ASN A 28 -3.58 -10.15 0.73
CA ASN A 28 -2.14 -10.10 0.52
C ASN A 28 -1.42 -11.36 0.99
N ILE A 29 -2.14 -12.37 1.48
CA ILE A 29 -1.56 -13.67 1.91
C ILE A 29 -0.70 -14.30 0.80
N GLY A 30 -1.10 -14.15 -0.47
CA GLY A 30 -0.32 -14.64 -1.62
C GLY A 30 1.09 -14.03 -1.69
N ALA A 31 1.26 -12.76 -1.35
CA ALA A 31 2.57 -12.10 -1.33
C ALA A 31 3.47 -12.63 -0.20
N PHE A 32 2.88 -12.92 0.97
CA PHE A 32 3.61 -13.58 2.08
C PHE A 32 4.06 -14.99 1.69
N ILE A 33 3.19 -15.76 1.03
CA ILE A 33 3.53 -17.11 0.55
C ILE A 33 4.66 -17.05 -0.49
N ALA A 34 4.56 -16.14 -1.48
CA ALA A 34 5.59 -15.97 -2.50
C ALA A 34 6.94 -15.57 -1.90
N TRP A 35 6.94 -14.64 -0.94
CA TRP A 35 8.13 -14.28 -0.17
C TRP A 35 8.71 -15.49 0.57
N GLY A 36 7.86 -16.28 1.23
CA GLY A 36 8.28 -17.49 1.95
C GLY A 36 8.93 -18.53 1.03
N PHE A 37 8.40 -18.73 -0.18
CA PHE A 37 9.03 -19.62 -1.18
C PHE A 37 10.39 -19.10 -1.64
N ILE A 38 10.50 -17.81 -1.95
CA ILE A 38 11.77 -17.20 -2.38
C ILE A 38 12.82 -17.35 -1.27
N ALA A 39 12.44 -17.05 -0.02
CA ALA A 39 13.33 -17.21 1.12
C ALA A 39 13.73 -18.68 1.37
N ALA A 40 12.81 -19.63 1.21
CA ALA A 40 13.07 -21.05 1.49
C ALA A 40 13.88 -21.76 0.39
N ILE A 41 13.67 -21.42 -0.88
CA ILE A 41 14.31 -22.10 -2.02
C ILE A 41 15.72 -21.59 -2.27
N PHE A 42 15.93 -20.26 -2.14
CA PHE A 42 17.16 -19.59 -2.56
C PHE A 42 18.13 -19.27 -1.42
N ILE A 43 17.77 -19.57 -0.16
CA ILE A 43 18.71 -19.52 0.98
C ILE A 43 19.91 -20.42 0.72
N ASP A 44 21.04 -20.14 1.37
CA ASP A 44 22.30 -20.88 1.17
C ASP A 44 22.15 -22.41 1.37
N ASN A 45 21.17 -22.85 2.16
CA ASN A 45 20.84 -24.27 2.42
C ASN A 45 19.59 -24.79 1.68
N GLY A 46 19.08 -24.02 0.71
CA GLY A 46 17.88 -24.34 -0.05
C GLY A 46 18.12 -25.33 -1.19
N TRP A 47 17.05 -25.71 -1.89
CA TRP A 47 17.13 -26.63 -3.03
C TRP A 47 17.88 -26.05 -4.24
N PHE A 48 17.89 -24.72 -4.39
CA PHE A 48 18.59 -24.03 -5.47
C PHE A 48 19.19 -22.71 -4.96
N PRO A 49 20.34 -22.74 -4.26
CA PRO A 49 20.92 -21.56 -3.64
C PRO A 49 21.35 -20.54 -4.69
N ASN A 50 20.80 -19.32 -4.59
CA ASN A 50 21.18 -18.21 -5.46
C ASN A 50 21.14 -16.89 -4.67
N LYS A 51 22.32 -16.29 -4.48
CA LYS A 51 22.49 -15.06 -3.71
C LYS A 51 21.72 -13.89 -4.29
N ASP A 52 21.67 -13.76 -5.62
CA ASP A 52 20.97 -12.66 -6.27
C ASP A 52 19.46 -12.75 -6.03
N LEU A 53 18.89 -13.96 -6.11
CA LEU A 53 17.46 -14.18 -5.86
C LEU A 53 17.10 -14.13 -4.36
N ALA A 54 18.00 -14.56 -3.48
CA ALA A 54 17.81 -14.44 -2.03
C ALA A 54 17.73 -12.98 -1.59
N THR A 55 18.46 -12.07 -2.25
CA THR A 55 18.37 -10.63 -1.93
C THR A 55 16.99 -10.04 -2.16
N LEU A 56 16.14 -10.64 -3.03
CA LEU A 56 14.77 -10.19 -3.26
C LEU A 56 13.86 -10.37 -2.05
N ALA A 57 14.15 -11.36 -1.19
CA ALA A 57 13.31 -11.64 -0.03
C ALA A 57 13.27 -10.46 0.97
N GLY A 58 14.36 -9.71 1.10
CA GLY A 58 14.43 -8.53 1.98
C GLY A 58 13.46 -7.43 1.53
N PRO A 59 13.62 -6.87 0.33
CA PRO A 59 12.75 -5.81 -0.18
C PRO A 59 11.27 -6.20 -0.26
N MET A 60 10.94 -7.49 -0.41
CA MET A 60 9.55 -7.93 -0.40
C MET A 60 8.86 -7.70 0.94
N ILE A 61 9.55 -7.97 2.07
CA ILE A 61 8.99 -7.68 3.40
C ILE A 61 9.03 -6.19 3.73
N THR A 62 10.09 -5.50 3.35
CA THR A 62 10.32 -4.10 3.74
C THR A 62 9.47 -3.13 2.91
N TYR A 63 9.23 -3.45 1.63
CA TYR A 63 8.51 -2.55 0.72
C TYR A 63 7.22 -3.16 0.20
N LEU A 64 7.32 -4.29 -0.50
CA LEU A 64 6.20 -4.83 -1.28
C LEU A 64 4.99 -5.14 -0.40
N ILE A 65 5.18 -5.92 0.67
CA ILE A 65 4.10 -6.36 1.55
C ILE A 65 3.42 -5.15 2.24
N PRO A 66 4.16 -4.21 2.88
CA PRO A 66 3.56 -3.00 3.45
C PRO A 66 2.80 -2.16 2.43
N LEU A 67 3.33 -1.98 1.22
CA LEU A 67 2.67 -1.21 0.16
C LEU A 67 1.35 -1.84 -0.28
N LEU A 68 1.33 -3.17 -0.43
CA LEU A 68 0.13 -3.91 -0.79
C LEU A 68 -0.94 -3.84 0.30
N ILE A 69 -0.53 -3.92 1.57
CA ILE A 69 -1.44 -3.77 2.72
C ILE A 69 -2.01 -2.35 2.78
N ALA A 70 -1.18 -1.34 2.61
CA ALA A 70 -1.63 0.06 2.55
C ALA A 70 -2.61 0.29 1.39
N PHE A 71 -2.31 -0.26 0.20
CA PHE A 71 -3.19 -0.20 -0.95
C PHE A 71 -4.55 -0.83 -0.65
N SER A 72 -4.57 -2.02 -0.04
CA SER A 72 -5.82 -2.67 0.38
C SER A 72 -6.61 -1.80 1.37
N GLY A 73 -5.95 -1.19 2.36
CA GLY A 73 -6.58 -0.29 3.33
C GLY A 73 -7.16 0.98 2.73
N GLY A 74 -6.42 1.62 1.83
CA GLY A 74 -6.89 2.79 1.10
C GLY A 74 -8.05 2.44 0.16
N ARG A 75 -7.99 1.26 -0.46
CA ARG A 75 -9.04 0.77 -1.36
C ARG A 75 -10.34 0.45 -0.66
N LEU A 76 -10.30 -0.04 0.58
CA LEU A 76 -11.50 -0.26 1.38
C LEU A 76 -12.27 1.04 1.69
N ILE A 77 -11.63 2.20 1.61
CA ILE A 77 -12.27 3.50 1.93
C ILE A 77 -12.67 4.28 0.67
N TYR A 78 -11.78 4.33 -0.32
CA TYR A 78 -11.95 5.18 -1.51
C TYR A 78 -11.49 4.47 -2.80
N ASP A 79 -11.87 3.21 -2.95
CA ASP A 79 -11.66 2.39 -4.15
C ASP A 79 -10.23 2.46 -4.70
N LEU A 80 -10.05 2.37 -6.01
CA LEU A 80 -8.73 2.30 -6.63
C LEU A 80 -7.89 3.56 -6.37
N ARG A 81 -8.50 4.75 -6.39
CA ARG A 81 -7.81 6.03 -6.15
C ARG A 81 -7.24 6.09 -4.74
N GLY A 82 -8.03 5.71 -3.75
CA GLY A 82 -7.60 5.60 -2.35
C GLY A 82 -6.47 4.61 -2.19
N GLY A 83 -6.53 3.46 -2.86
CA GLY A 83 -5.47 2.45 -2.84
C GLY A 83 -4.15 2.95 -3.41
N ILE A 84 -4.15 3.54 -4.61
CA ILE A 84 -2.91 4.01 -5.27
C ILE A 84 -2.23 5.09 -4.44
N ILE A 85 -3.00 6.07 -3.95
CA ILE A 85 -2.47 7.17 -3.15
C ILE A 85 -2.01 6.68 -1.77
N ALA A 86 -2.73 5.72 -1.16
CA ALA A 86 -2.30 5.07 0.06
C ALA A 86 -0.95 4.37 -0.10
N ALA A 87 -0.76 3.56 -1.15
CA ALA A 87 0.52 2.93 -1.44
C ALA A 87 1.63 3.97 -1.65
N THR A 88 1.36 5.02 -2.42
CA THR A 88 2.32 6.11 -2.68
C THR A 88 2.73 6.82 -1.38
N ALA A 89 1.76 7.14 -0.53
CA ALA A 89 2.02 7.76 0.77
C ALA A 89 2.78 6.82 1.71
N THR A 90 2.47 5.53 1.70
CA THR A 90 3.18 4.52 2.50
C THR A 90 4.62 4.36 2.04
N MET A 91 4.93 4.50 0.75
CA MET A 91 6.33 4.56 0.29
C MET A 91 7.10 5.70 0.96
N GLY A 92 6.47 6.88 1.09
CA GLY A 92 7.05 8.00 1.83
C GLY A 92 7.32 7.68 3.30
N VAL A 93 6.41 6.94 3.96
CA VAL A 93 6.57 6.54 5.36
C VAL A 93 7.69 5.51 5.54
N ILE A 94 7.79 4.53 4.64
CA ILE A 94 8.85 3.52 4.68
C ILE A 94 10.24 4.18 4.56
N VAL A 95 10.37 5.14 3.65
CA VAL A 95 11.63 5.88 3.46
C VAL A 95 11.91 6.82 4.64
N ALA A 96 10.87 7.43 5.23
CA ALA A 96 11.02 8.37 6.33
C ALA A 96 11.28 7.72 7.70
N LEU A 97 10.81 6.48 7.93
CA LEU A 97 10.96 5.78 9.21
C LEU A 97 11.45 4.32 9.02
N PRO A 98 12.73 4.11 8.67
CA PRO A 98 13.28 2.79 8.41
C PRO A 98 13.32 1.88 9.65
N ASP A 99 13.38 2.44 10.86
CA ASP A 99 13.53 1.68 12.11
C ASP A 99 12.19 1.29 12.77
N THR A 100 11.05 1.59 12.14
CA THR A 100 9.72 1.30 12.72
C THR A 100 9.02 0.10 12.08
N PRO A 101 8.08 -0.55 12.78
CA PRO A 101 7.30 -1.67 12.21
C PRO A 101 6.45 -1.20 11.02
N MET A 102 6.94 -1.44 9.80
CA MET A 102 6.36 -0.95 8.55
C MET A 102 4.93 -1.47 8.31
N LEU A 103 4.63 -2.68 8.77
CA LEU A 103 3.28 -3.27 8.68
C LEU A 103 2.25 -2.45 9.46
N LEU A 104 2.54 -2.09 10.72
CA LEU A 104 1.65 -1.25 11.53
C LEU A 104 1.50 0.15 10.92
N GLY A 105 2.61 0.72 10.43
CA GLY A 105 2.59 2.01 9.73
C GLY A 105 1.69 1.98 8.49
N ALA A 106 1.83 0.98 7.63
CA ALA A 106 0.99 0.78 6.44
C ALA A 106 -0.49 0.59 6.78
N MET A 107 -0.77 -0.15 7.86
CA MET A 107 -2.14 -0.42 8.29
C MET A 107 -2.88 0.81 8.83
N ILE A 108 -2.16 1.73 9.46
CA ILE A 108 -2.74 3.00 9.93
C ILE A 108 -2.83 3.99 8.77
N MET A 109 -1.77 4.08 7.97
CA MET A 109 -1.67 5.06 6.87
C MET A 109 -2.63 4.75 5.73
N GLY A 110 -2.80 3.49 5.34
CA GLY A 110 -3.63 3.14 4.20
C GLY A 110 -5.07 3.68 4.31
N PRO A 111 -5.79 3.36 5.40
CA PRO A 111 -7.12 3.89 5.65
C PRO A 111 -7.12 5.41 5.85
N LEU A 112 -6.15 5.95 6.58
CA LEU A 112 -6.08 7.40 6.85
C LEU A 112 -5.97 8.21 5.56
N VAL A 113 -5.10 7.78 4.64
CA VAL A 113 -4.89 8.41 3.34
C VAL A 113 -6.10 8.20 2.43
N GLY A 114 -6.69 7.00 2.43
CA GLY A 114 -7.93 6.73 1.68
C GLY A 114 -9.08 7.63 2.14
N TRP A 115 -9.22 7.88 3.44
CA TRP A 115 -10.23 8.77 4.00
C TRP A 115 -9.98 10.24 3.65
N LEU A 116 -8.74 10.69 3.78
CA LEU A 116 -8.35 12.04 3.35
C LEU A 116 -8.66 12.22 1.87
N MET A 117 -8.33 11.25 1.02
CA MET A 117 -8.60 11.33 -0.41
C MET A 117 -10.09 11.39 -0.71
N LYS A 118 -10.91 10.59 -0.01
CA LYS A 118 -12.37 10.63 -0.15
C LYS A 118 -12.93 12.02 0.16
N LYS A 119 -12.46 12.64 1.24
CA LYS A 119 -12.86 14.01 1.59
C LYS A 119 -12.42 15.03 0.55
N THR A 120 -11.17 14.94 0.12
CA THR A 120 -10.61 15.82 -0.90
C THR A 120 -11.38 15.73 -2.21
N ASP A 121 -11.71 14.52 -2.66
CA ASP A 121 -12.48 14.34 -3.90
C ASP A 121 -13.93 14.85 -3.77
N GLN A 122 -14.57 14.66 -2.62
CA GLN A 122 -15.91 15.24 -2.36
C GLN A 122 -15.92 16.77 -2.35
N LEU A 123 -14.82 17.40 -1.94
CA LEU A 123 -14.63 18.86 -1.95
C LEU A 123 -14.29 19.40 -3.35
N ILE A 124 -13.58 18.62 -4.17
CA ILE A 124 -13.04 19.04 -5.46
C ILE A 124 -13.96 18.68 -6.64
N GLN A 125 -14.65 17.53 -6.61
CA GLN A 125 -15.60 17.08 -7.65
C GLN A 125 -16.63 18.13 -8.06
N PRO A 126 -17.20 18.95 -7.16
CA PRO A 126 -18.18 19.97 -7.55
C PRO A 126 -17.57 21.18 -8.29
N ARG A 127 -16.24 21.35 -8.31
CA ARG A 127 -15.57 22.61 -8.71
C ARG A 127 -14.53 22.52 -9.83
N THR A 128 -14.26 21.36 -10.43
CA THR A 128 -13.18 21.24 -11.44
C THR A 128 -13.63 20.74 -12.82
N PRO A 129 -13.49 21.56 -13.87
CA PRO A 129 -13.42 21.14 -15.28
C PRO A 129 -12.02 20.65 -15.74
N GLN A 130 -11.10 20.26 -14.84
CA GLN A 130 -9.67 20.54 -15.03
C GLN A 130 -8.72 19.31 -15.16
N GLY A 131 -9.18 18.08 -14.91
CA GLY A 131 -8.37 16.86 -15.07
C GLY A 131 -7.96 16.54 -16.52
N PHE A 132 -8.55 17.25 -17.48
CA PHE A 132 -8.40 17.02 -18.92
C PHE A 132 -7.17 17.73 -19.51
N GLU A 133 -6.86 18.94 -19.07
CA GLU A 133 -5.71 19.70 -19.57
C GLU A 133 -4.37 19.15 -19.04
N MET A 134 -4.34 18.67 -17.79
CA MET A 134 -3.13 18.12 -17.18
C MET A 134 -2.79 16.71 -17.68
N LEU A 135 -3.81 15.92 -18.04
CA LEU A 135 -3.63 14.67 -18.75
C LEU A 135 -3.07 14.92 -20.16
N PHE A 136 -3.58 15.95 -20.85
CA PHE A 136 -3.14 16.35 -22.19
C PHE A 136 -1.69 16.88 -22.21
N ASN A 137 -1.29 17.66 -21.21
CA ASN A 137 0.09 18.13 -21.09
C ASN A 137 1.09 17.02 -20.67
N ASN A 138 0.71 16.06 -19.82
CA ASN A 138 1.58 14.92 -19.50
C ASN A 138 1.70 13.91 -20.66
N PHE A 139 0.61 13.70 -21.42
CA PHE A 139 0.64 12.87 -22.63
C PHE A 139 1.48 13.49 -23.74
N SER A 140 1.36 14.81 -23.95
CA SER A 140 2.14 15.50 -24.98
C SER A 140 3.63 15.60 -24.61
N ALA A 141 3.98 15.88 -23.36
CA ALA A 141 5.36 15.87 -22.90
C ALA A 141 6.00 14.45 -22.94
N GLY A 142 5.24 13.40 -22.64
CA GLY A 142 5.72 12.02 -22.77
C GLY A 142 6.02 11.61 -24.22
N ILE A 143 5.17 12.02 -25.18
CA ILE A 143 5.36 11.73 -26.62
C ILE A 143 6.52 12.55 -27.22
N LEU A 144 6.70 13.80 -26.77
CA LEU A 144 7.80 14.66 -27.20
C LEU A 144 9.14 14.27 -26.56
N GLY A 145 9.15 13.84 -25.30
CA GLY A 145 10.34 13.31 -24.64
C GLY A 145 10.84 12.01 -25.29
N PHE A 146 9.93 11.12 -25.69
CA PHE A 146 10.31 9.84 -26.30
C PHE A 146 10.93 9.98 -27.71
N ASN A 147 10.66 11.08 -28.42
CA ASN A 147 11.24 11.33 -29.75
C ASN A 147 12.51 12.21 -29.71
N HIS A 148 12.93 12.71 -28.54
CA HIS A 148 14.13 13.52 -28.40
C HIS A 148 15.34 12.74 -27.83
N ASP A 149 15.27 11.41 -27.75
CA ASP A 149 16.40 10.55 -27.42
C ASP A 149 17.00 9.89 -28.69
N ASN A 150 17.33 10.70 -29.70
CA ASN A 150 18.09 10.24 -30.87
C ASN A 150 19.43 11.00 -30.95
N CYS A 151 20.55 10.30 -30.78
CA CYS A 151 21.97 10.66 -31.03
C CYS A 151 22.93 10.60 -29.82
N ARG A 152 23.94 9.72 -29.96
CA ARG A 152 25.22 9.56 -29.21
C ARG A 152 25.05 8.93 -27.82
N ILE A 153 25.45 7.68 -27.56
CA ILE A 153 26.67 6.90 -27.90
C ILE A 153 26.27 5.43 -28.01
#